data_AF-A0A535K0X4-F1
#
_entry.id   AF-A0A535K0X4-F1
#
_cell.length_a   1.000
_cell.length_b   1.000
_cell.length_c   1.000
_cell.angle_alpha   90.00
_cell.angle_beta   90.00
_cell.angle_gamma   90.00
#
_symmetry.space_group_name_H-M   'P 1'
#
loop_
_entity.id
_entity.type
_entity.pdbx_description
1 polymer ?
#
loop_
_entity_poly.entity_id
_entity_poly.type
_entity_poly.pdbx_seq_one_letter_code
_entity_poly.pdbx_strand_id
1 'polypeptide(L)'
;MSKFDATVEAHIRLGVDPRHAEQMVRGSVVLPNGTGKKVRVAVFAVGERAREAQEAGADVVGGDDLVKRVTDGWTDFDTAIATPDMMAKVGPLGKVLG
;
A
#
# COMPACT_ATOMS: atom_id res chain seq x y z
N MET A 1 3.81 -27.50 14.97
CA MET A 1 4.45 -26.60 13.99
C MET A 1 3.62 -25.33 13.90
N SER A 2 4.23 -24.18 14.16
CA SER A 2 3.56 -22.88 14.28
C SER A 2 2.91 -22.46 12.97
N LYS A 3 1.61 -22.18 13.01
CA LYS A 3 0.81 -21.72 11.87
C LYS A 3 0.83 -20.18 11.81
N PHE A 4 2.02 -19.59 11.78
CA PHE A 4 2.23 -18.14 11.87
C PHE A 4 3.27 -17.69 10.86
N ASP A 5 3.01 -16.55 10.21
CA ASP A 5 3.95 -15.89 9.31
C ASP A 5 5.00 -15.17 10.14
N ALA A 6 6.14 -15.81 10.35
CA ALA A 6 7.23 -15.25 11.13
C ALA A 6 7.90 -14.09 10.37
N THR A 7 7.98 -12.93 11.01
CA THR A 7 8.77 -11.79 10.53
C THR A 7 10.24 -11.98 10.91
N VAL A 8 11.15 -11.77 9.95
CA VAL A 8 12.59 -11.78 10.20
C VAL A 8 13.09 -10.34 10.23
N GLU A 9 13.71 -9.94 11.34
CA GLU A 9 14.32 -8.62 11.51
C GLU A 9 15.85 -8.73 11.51
N ALA A 10 16.52 -7.76 10.89
CA ALA A 10 17.99 -7.67 10.86
C ALA A 10 18.45 -6.41 11.61
N HIS A 11 19.16 -6.58 12.73
CA HIS A 11 19.72 -5.47 13.49
C HIS A 11 21.18 -5.22 13.06
N ILE A 12 21.43 -4.07 12.45
CA ILE A 12 22.76 -3.68 11.98
C ILE A 12 23.21 -2.45 12.75
N ARG A 13 24.37 -2.55 13.42
CA ARG A 13 24.98 -1.43 14.13
C ARG A 13 25.90 -0.65 13.18
N LEU A 14 25.45 0.51 12.74
CA LEU A 14 26.13 1.32 11.71
C LEU A 14 27.22 2.27 12.26
N GLY A 15 27.40 2.36 13.58
CA GLY A 15 28.46 3.20 14.20
C GLY A 15 28.29 4.71 14.01
N VAL A 16 27.18 5.16 13.42
CA VAL A 16 26.82 6.56 13.19
C VAL A 16 26.42 7.26 14.48
N ASP A 17 26.78 8.54 14.64
CA ASP A 17 26.30 9.39 15.74
C ASP A 17 24.98 10.07 15.33
N PRO A 18 23.82 9.66 15.89
CA PRO A 18 22.52 10.22 15.51
C PRO A 18 22.32 11.68 15.91
N ARG A 19 23.25 12.28 16.67
CA ARG A 19 23.25 13.71 17.02
C ARG A 19 23.76 14.59 15.88
N HIS A 20 24.47 14.00 14.92
CA HIS A 20 24.97 14.66 13.72
C HIS A 20 24.05 14.33 12.54
N ALA A 21 23.35 15.34 12.01
CA ALA A 21 22.27 15.16 11.04
C ALA A 21 22.74 14.51 9.73
N GLU A 22 24.00 14.72 9.35
CA GLU A 22 24.64 14.14 8.18
C GLU A 22 24.94 12.63 8.29
N GLN A 23 24.96 12.08 9.51
CA GLN A 23 25.17 10.66 9.74
C GLN A 23 23.86 9.87 9.92
N MET A 24 22.72 10.55 9.81
CA MET A 24 21.41 9.91 9.96
C MET A 24 21.04 9.15 8.68
N VAL A 25 21.04 7.82 8.76
CA VAL A 25 20.62 6.96 7.64
C VAL A 25 19.11 6.76 7.69
N ARG A 26 18.39 7.37 6.75
CA ARG A 26 16.97 7.08 6.46
C ARG A 26 16.84 6.71 4.99
N GLY A 27 16.38 5.49 4.71
CA GLY A 27 16.17 5.03 3.35
C GLY A 27 15.14 3.91 3.32
N SER A 28 14.39 3.86 2.22
CA SER A 28 13.63 2.68 1.82
C SER A 28 14.43 1.95 0.74
N VAL A 29 14.51 0.62 0.84
CA VAL A 29 15.18 -0.21 -0.17
C VAL A 29 14.16 -1.21 -0.69
N VAL A 30 14.02 -1.25 -2.00
CA VAL A 30 13.28 -2.33 -2.66
C VAL A 30 14.17 -3.57 -2.63
N LEU A 31 13.72 -4.60 -1.91
CA LEU A 31 14.44 -5.86 -1.83
C LEU A 31 14.53 -6.51 -3.23
N PRO A 32 15.69 -7.08 -3.62
CA PRO A 32 15.87 -7.68 -4.96
C PRO A 32 14.87 -8.79 -5.30
N ASN A 33 14.37 -9.51 -4.29
CA ASN A 33 13.35 -10.55 -4.42
C ASN A 33 11.96 -10.09 -3.93
N GLY A 34 11.79 -8.78 -3.69
CA GLY A 34 10.62 -8.24 -3.00
C GLY A 34 10.47 -8.79 -1.57
N THR A 35 9.30 -8.59 -0.99
CA THR A 35 8.93 -9.19 0.31
C THR A 35 8.38 -10.62 0.15
N GLY A 36 8.35 -11.17 -1.07
CA GLY A 36 7.69 -12.45 -1.38
C GLY A 36 6.17 -12.42 -1.23
N LYS A 37 5.60 -11.32 -0.71
CA LYS A 37 4.17 -11.12 -0.50
C LYS A 37 3.58 -10.53 -1.77
N LYS A 38 2.63 -11.22 -2.40
CA LYS A 38 1.78 -10.62 -3.43
C LYS A 38 0.85 -9.64 -2.74
N VAL A 39 1.25 -8.37 -2.68
CA VAL A 39 0.41 -7.28 -2.18
C VAL A 39 -0.62 -6.99 -3.26
N ARG A 40 -1.90 -7.22 -2.98
CA ARG A 40 -2.97 -6.85 -3.90
C ARG A 40 -3.29 -5.38 -3.75
N VAL A 41 -3.15 -4.61 -4.83
CA VAL A 41 -3.34 -3.16 -4.84
C VAL A 41 -4.66 -2.79 -5.51
N ALA A 42 -5.53 -2.11 -4.75
CA ALA A 42 -6.77 -1.53 -5.27
C ALA A 42 -6.59 -0.01 -5.46
N VAL A 43 -6.86 0.49 -6.67
CA VAL A 43 -6.76 1.91 -7.00
C VAL A 43 -8.15 2.50 -7.29
N PHE A 44 -8.53 3.51 -6.51
CA PHE A 44 -9.73 4.30 -6.69
C PHE A 44 -9.42 5.52 -7.56
N ALA A 45 -9.71 5.42 -8.85
CA ALA A 45 -9.41 6.45 -9.84
C ALA A 45 -10.44 6.43 -10.99
N VAL A 46 -10.62 7.58 -11.63
CA VAL A 46 -11.48 7.75 -12.82
C VAL A 46 -10.72 8.40 -13.98
N GLY A 47 -11.13 8.10 -15.21
CA GLY A 47 -10.54 8.68 -16.42
C GLY A 47 -9.09 8.25 -16.68
N GLU A 48 -8.23 9.20 -17.10
CA GLU A 48 -6.82 8.93 -17.44
C GLU A 48 -6.02 8.32 -16.29
N ARG A 49 -6.31 8.72 -15.04
CA ARG A 49 -5.65 8.17 -13.84
C ARG A 49 -5.95 6.68 -13.63
N ALA A 50 -7.12 6.22 -14.06
CA ALA A 50 -7.46 4.80 -14.02
C ALA A 50 -6.61 4.01 -15.02
N ARG A 51 -6.37 4.59 -16.21
CA ARG A 51 -5.53 3.95 -17.23
C ARG A 51 -4.06 3.91 -16.79
N GLU A 52 -3.54 5.00 -16.24
CA GLU A 52 -2.20 5.06 -15.65
C GLU A 52 -2.03 4.00 -14.54
N ALA A 53 -3.03 3.83 -13.67
CA ALA A 53 -3.00 2.83 -12.61
C ALA A 53 -3.00 1.39 -13.15
N GLN A 54 -3.77 1.13 -14.20
CA GLN A 54 -3.81 -0.17 -14.84
C GLN A 54 -2.49 -0.49 -15.55
N GLU A 55 -1.90 0.49 -16.23
CA GLU A 55 -0.57 0.39 -16.86
C GLU A 55 0.55 0.21 -15.82
N ALA A 56 0.41 0.82 -14.63
CA ALA A 56 1.36 0.67 -13.52
C ALA A 56 1.27 -0.71 -12.81
N GLY A 57 0.32 -1.57 -13.18
CA GLY A 57 0.18 -2.91 -12.64
C GLY A 57 -0.68 -3.00 -11.38
N ALA A 58 -1.65 -2.11 -11.21
CA ALA A 58 -2.67 -2.27 -10.17
C ALA A 58 -3.54 -3.51 -10.43
N ASP A 59 -3.81 -4.32 -9.40
CA ASP A 59 -4.65 -5.51 -9.52
C ASP A 59 -6.12 -5.18 -9.78
N VAL A 60 -6.63 -4.12 -9.14
CA VAL A 60 -8.02 -3.68 -9.28
C VAL A 60 -8.05 -2.17 -9.40
N VAL A 61 -8.69 -1.66 -10.45
CA VAL A 61 -8.90 -0.24 -10.69
C VAL A 61 -10.39 0.00 -10.85
N GLY A 62 -10.93 1.00 -10.17
CA GLY A 62 -12.35 1.36 -10.30
C GLY A 62 -12.70 2.67 -9.62
N GLY A 63 -13.91 3.13 -9.86
CA GLY A 63 -14.43 4.40 -9.36
C GLY A 63 -15.53 4.16 -8.34
N ASP A 64 -16.73 4.64 -8.68
CA ASP A 64 -17.92 4.54 -7.83
C ASP A 64 -18.45 3.11 -7.66
N ASP A 65 -18.22 2.26 -8.64
CA ASP A 65 -18.53 0.84 -8.63
C ASP A 65 -17.67 0.10 -7.61
N LEU A 66 -16.37 0.40 -7.57
CA LEU A 66 -15.44 -0.17 -6.60
C LEU A 66 -15.74 0.31 -5.19
N VAL A 67 -16.06 1.60 -5.01
CA VAL A 67 -16.49 2.17 -3.73
C VAL A 67 -17.71 1.43 -3.17
N LYS A 68 -18.73 1.17 -4.01
CA LYS A 68 -19.92 0.40 -3.60
C LYS A 68 -19.56 -1.02 -3.20
N ARG A 69 -18.77 -1.71 -4.01
CA ARG A 69 -18.33 -3.08 -3.74
C ARG A 69 -17.56 -3.20 -2.41
N VAL A 70 -16.71 -2.22 -2.10
CA VAL A 70 -15.98 -2.17 -0.82
C VAL A 70 -16.92 -1.84 0.34
N THR A 71 -17.91 -0.97 0.11
CA THR A 71 -19.00 -0.70 1.09
C THR A 71 -19.79 -1.96 1.41
N ASP A 72 -20.03 -2.82 0.41
CA ASP A 72 -20.74 -4.10 0.55
C ASP A 72 -19.90 -5.20 1.22
N GLY A 73 -18.67 -4.89 1.67
CA GLY A 73 -17.82 -5.78 2.47
C GLY A 73 -16.69 -6.45 1.69
N TRP A 74 -16.39 -6.01 0.47
CA TRP A 74 -15.26 -6.55 -0.30
C TRP A 74 -13.94 -5.86 0.11
N THR A 75 -13.06 -6.61 0.77
CA THR A 75 -11.76 -6.14 1.28
C THR A 75 -10.60 -7.06 0.85
N ASP A 76 -10.69 -7.64 -0.35
CA ASP A 76 -9.70 -8.60 -0.86
C ASP A 76 -8.47 -7.91 -1.50
N PHE A 77 -7.99 -6.85 -0.86
CA PHE A 77 -6.79 -6.09 -1.24
C PHE A 77 -6.00 -5.71 0.01
N ASP A 78 -4.68 -5.68 -0.11
CA ASP A 78 -3.76 -5.36 0.99
C ASP A 78 -3.45 -3.85 1.07
N THR A 79 -3.63 -3.13 -0.05
CA THR A 79 -3.31 -1.70 -0.12
C THR A 79 -4.32 -0.97 -1.00
N ALA A 80 -4.85 0.14 -0.49
CA ALA A 80 -5.73 1.04 -1.22
C ALA A 80 -4.99 2.34 -1.59
N ILE A 81 -5.08 2.73 -2.85
CA ILE A 81 -4.59 4.02 -3.37
C ILE A 81 -5.78 4.77 -3.94
N ALA A 82 -5.94 6.05 -3.62
CA ALA A 82 -7.02 6.86 -4.16
C ALA A 82 -6.47 8.17 -4.74
N THR A 83 -7.07 8.61 -5.84
CA THR A 83 -6.80 9.95 -6.36
C THR A 83 -7.56 11.01 -5.55
N PRO A 84 -7.06 12.26 -5.45
CA PRO A 84 -7.65 13.29 -4.58
C PRO A 84 -9.14 13.58 -4.84
N ASP A 85 -9.58 13.44 -6.09
CA ASP A 85 -10.97 13.56 -6.54
C ASP A 85 -11.90 12.47 -5.98
N MET A 86 -11.37 11.28 -5.70
CA MET A 86 -12.12 10.15 -5.15
C MET A 86 -12.08 10.09 -3.61
N MET A 87 -11.22 10.88 -2.96
CA MET A 87 -11.06 10.89 -1.49
C MET A 87 -12.35 11.25 -0.73
N ALA A 88 -13.23 12.08 -1.31
CA ALA A 88 -14.52 12.41 -0.70
C ALA A 88 -15.42 11.17 -0.53
N LYS A 89 -15.29 10.18 -1.42
CA LYS A 89 -16.07 8.93 -1.43
C LYS A 89 -15.36 7.81 -0.68
N VAL A 90 -14.02 7.82 -0.69
CA VAL A 90 -13.19 6.82 0.01
C VAL A 90 -12.99 7.14 1.49
N GLY A 91 -13.06 8.41 1.90
CA GLY A 91 -12.90 8.83 3.30
C GLY A 91 -13.78 8.07 4.31
N PRO A 92 -15.09 7.87 4.05
CA PRO A 92 -15.95 7.06 4.90
C PRO A 92 -15.58 5.57 4.97
N LEU A 93 -14.99 5.01 3.90
CA LEU A 93 -14.51 3.61 3.86
C LEU A 93 -13.36 3.38 4.83
N GLY A 94 -12.64 4.43 5.26
CA GLY A 94 -11.59 4.34 6.27
C GLY A 94 -12.04 3.74 7.61
N LYS A 95 -13.35 3.74 7.93
CA LYS A 95 -13.88 3.02 9.10
C LYS A 95 -13.96 1.51 8.93
N VAL A 96 -14.07 1.04 7.69
CA VAL A 96 -14.13 -0.38 7.32
C VAL A 96 -12.72 -0.92 7.04
N LEU A 97 -11.83 -0.04 6.56
CA LEU A 97 -10.44 -0.35 6.20
C LEU A 97 -9.43 -0.10 7.35
N GLY A 98 -9.87 0.47 8.47
CA GLY A 98 -9.03 0.86 9.61
C GLY A 98 -8.95 -0.18 10.72
#